data_AF-A0A075JW17-F1
#
_entry.id   AF-A0A075JW17-F1
#
_cell.length_a   1.000
_cell.length_b   1.000
_cell.length_c   1.000
_cell.angle_alpha   90.00
_cell.angle_beta   90.00
_cell.angle_gamma   90.00
#
_symmetry.space_group_name_H-M   'P 1'
#
loop_
_entity.id
_entity.type
_entity.pdbx_description
1 polymer ?
#
loop_
_entity_poly.entity_id
_entity_poly.type
_entity_poly.pdbx_seq_one_letter_code
_entity_poly.pdbx_strand_id
1 'polypeptide(L)' 'MGKQILPVSFPTDVKEKLAKMSDETGINQSNLIRMATHSMIINYESKGSFIFADLLNPQHKENHKKG' A
#
# COMPACT_ATOMS: atom_id res chain seq x y z
N MET A 1 -17.34 19.53 -0.44
CA MET A 1 -16.91 18.47 0.48
C MET A 1 -15.58 18.87 1.11
N GLY A 2 -15.46 18.82 2.43
CA GLY A 2 -14.24 19.23 3.14
C GLY A 2 -13.15 18.16 3.08
N LYS A 3 -11.88 18.58 3.14
CA LYS A 3 -10.74 17.67 3.27
C LYS A 3 -10.77 17.03 4.66
N GLN A 4 -11.09 15.74 4.73
CA GLN A 4 -10.94 14.96 5.96
C GLN A 4 -9.52 14.38 6.03
N ILE A 5 -8.85 14.57 7.17
CA ILE A 5 -7.52 14.01 7.42
C ILE A 5 -7.71 12.67 8.11
N LEU A 6 -7.18 11.61 7.52
CA LEU A 6 -7.07 10.31 8.18
C LEU A 6 -5.67 10.21 8.81
N PRO A 7 -5.53 10.31 10.15
CA PRO A 7 -4.25 10.13 10.81
C PRO A 7 -3.86 8.64 10.75
N VAL A 8 -2.72 8.35 10.12
CA VAL A 8 -2.18 6.99 10.03
C VAL A 8 -0.85 6.94 10.76
N SER A 9 -0.70 5.99 11.68
CA SER A 9 0.57 5.71 12.35
C SER A 9 1.28 4.58 11.61
N PHE A 10 2.58 4.76 11.37
CA PHE A 10 3.43 3.75 10.78
C PHE A 10 4.59 3.42 11.73
N PRO A 11 4.95 2.13 11.87
CA PRO A 11 6.23 1.73 12.45
C PRO A 11 7.41 2.42 11.77
N THR A 12 8.51 2.59 12.49
CA THR A 12 9.71 3.29 11.99
C THR A 12 10.26 2.68 10.71
N ASP A 13 10.35 1.36 10.63
CA ASP A 13 10.87 0.64 9.46
C ASP A 13 9.99 0.86 8.21
N VAL A 14 8.67 0.96 8.38
CA VAL A 14 7.74 1.27 7.30
C VAL A 14 7.93 2.72 6.81
N LYS A 15 8.16 3.66 7.73
CA LYS A 15 8.46 5.06 7.37
C LYS A 15 9.78 5.18 6.60
N GLU A 16 10.81 4.46 7.00
CA GLU A 16 12.10 4.44 6.31
C GLU A 16 11.97 3.90 4.88
N LYS A 17 11.21 2.80 4.70
CA LYS A 17 10.90 2.26 3.37
C LYS A 17 10.13 3.26 2.52
N LEU A 18 9.15 3.96 3.09
CA LEU A 18 8.39 4.97 2.37
C LEU A 18 9.24 6.21 2.01
N ALA A 19 10.17 6.60 2.88
CA ALA A 19 11.14 7.65 2.61
C ALA A 19 12.04 7.27 1.43
N LYS A 20 12.57 6.04 1.42
CA LYS A 20 13.35 5.53 0.30
C LYS A 20 12.56 5.55 -1.02
N MET A 21 11.30 5.12 -1.02
CA MET A 21 10.44 5.20 -2.22
C MET A 21 10.24 6.65 -2.69
N SER A 22 10.13 7.59 -1.75
CA SER A 22 10.03 9.01 -2.07
C SER A 22 11.29 9.53 -2.77
N ASP A 23 12.46 9.14 -2.28
CA ASP A 23 13.74 9.53 -2.86
C ASP A 23 13.94 8.93 -4.27
N GLU A 24 13.59 7.65 -4.45
CA GLU A 24 13.73 6.95 -5.73
C GLU A 24 12.79 7.47 -6.82
N THR A 25 11.59 7.90 -6.44
CA THR A 25 10.54 8.33 -7.40
C THR A 25 10.46 9.84 -7.57
N GLY A 26 11.05 10.62 -6.66
CA GLY A 26 10.85 12.06 -6.56
C GLY A 26 9.44 12.47 -6.10
N ILE A 27 8.60 11.52 -5.67
CA ILE A 27 7.23 11.78 -5.23
C ILE A 27 7.19 11.77 -3.71
N ASN A 28 6.69 12.86 -3.09
CA ASN A 28 6.60 12.91 -1.64
C ASN A 28 5.74 11.76 -1.05
N GLN A 29 6.09 11.35 0.16
CA GLN A 29 5.44 10.23 0.86
C GLN A 29 3.92 10.35 0.97
N SER A 30 3.39 11.56 1.17
CA SER A 30 1.93 11.78 1.26
C SER A 30 1.23 11.49 -0.06
N ASN A 31 1.83 11.87 -1.19
CA ASN A 31 1.31 11.59 -2.52
C ASN A 31 1.47 10.11 -2.89
N LEU A 32 2.57 9.46 -2.49
CA LEU A 32 2.71 8.00 -2.62
C LEU A 32 1.58 7.26 -1.91
N ILE A 33 1.28 7.63 -0.66
CA ILE A 33 0.17 7.05 0.09
C ILE A 33 -1.17 7.30 -0.61
N ARG A 34 -1.42 8.52 -1.10
CA ARG A 34 -2.65 8.84 -1.84
C ARG A 34 -2.83 7.97 -3.09
N MET A 35 -1.79 7.81 -3.88
CA MET A 35 -1.83 6.96 -5.08
C MET A 35 -2.04 5.49 -4.71
N ALA A 36 -1.34 5.00 -3.69
CA ALA A 36 -1.53 3.64 -3.18
C ALA A 36 -2.97 3.41 -2.70
N THR A 37 -3.56 4.36 -1.97
CA THR A 37 -4.96 4.30 -1.53
C THR A 37 -5.94 4.30 -2.71
N HIS A 38 -5.73 5.13 -3.73
CA HIS A 38 -6.55 5.09 -4.95
C HIS A 38 -6.47 3.74 -5.65
N SER A 39 -5.25 3.21 -5.82
CA SER A 39 -5.03 1.89 -6.40
C SER A 39 -5.71 0.80 -5.57
N MET A 40 -5.61 0.87 -4.24
CA MET A 40 -6.27 -0.08 -3.33
C MET A 40 -7.79 -0.07 -3.52
N ILE A 41 -8.42 1.10 -3.62
CA ILE A 41 -9.88 1.22 -3.83
C ILE A 41 -10.30 0.60 -5.17
N ILE A 42 -9.63 0.97 -6.27
CA ILE A 42 -9.92 0.44 -7.61
C ILE A 42 -9.77 -1.09 -7.62
N ASN A 43 -8.70 -1.61 -7.01
CA ASN A 43 -8.48 -3.05 -6.94
C ASN A 43 -9.54 -3.75 -6.06
N TYR A 44 -9.98 -3.11 -4.97
CA TYR A 44 -11.03 -3.65 -4.10
C TYR A 44 -12.38 -3.70 -4.82
N GLU A 45 -12.73 -2.67 -5.59
CA GLU A 45 -13.97 -2.65 -6.39
C GLU A 45 -14.00 -3.79 -7.42
N SER A 46 -12.84 -4.11 -8.01
CA SER A 46 -12.73 -5.18 -9.01
C SER A 46 -12.62 -6.59 -8.41
N LYS A 47 -11.92 -6.76 -7.29
CA LYS A 47 -11.50 -8.08 -6.76
C LYS A 47 -12.03 -8.38 -5.36
N GLY A 48 -12.70 -7.43 -4.72
CA GLY A 48 -13.16 -7.53 -3.34
C GLY A 48 -12.00 -7.69 -2.35
N SER A 49 -12.28 -8.37 -1.23
CA SER A 49 -11.33 -8.59 -0.14
C SER A 49 -10.12 -9.45 -0.50
N PHE A 50 -10.11 -10.12 -1.67
CA PHE A 50 -8.99 -10.94 -2.13
C PHE A 50 -7.67 -10.17 -2.22
N ILE A 51 -7.69 -8.85 -2.38
CA ILE A 51 -6.47 -8.01 -2.42
C ILE A 51 -5.68 -8.04 -1.10
N PHE A 52 -6.30 -8.53 -0.01
CA PHE A 52 -5.68 -8.65 1.31
C PHE A 52 -5.28 -10.09 1.66
N ALA A 53 -5.56 -11.08 0.81
CA ALA A 53 -5.32 -12.50 1.13
C ALA A 53 -3.85 -12.78 1.50
N ASP A 54 -2.89 -12.21 0.76
CA ASP A 54 -1.46 -12.35 1.02
C ASP A 54 -0.98 -11.56 2.25
N LEU A 55 -1.75 -10.57 2.70
CA LEU A 55 -1.47 -9.82 3.94
C LEU A 55 -1.97 -10.58 5.17
N LEU A 56 -3.06 -11.33 5.00
CA LEU A 56 -3.68 -12.13 6.07
C LEU A 56 -3.03 -13.51 6.19
N ASN A 57 -2.37 -14.01 5.15
CA ASN A 57 -1.72 -15.31 5.15
C ASN A 57 -0.33 -15.24 4.49
N PRO A 58 0.73 -14.95 5.28
CA PRO A 58 2.09 -14.74 4.77
C PRO A 58 2.70 -15.93 4.01
N GLN A 59 2.13 -17.13 4.19
CA GLN A 59 2.60 -18.39 3.61
C GLN A 59 2.27 -18.56 2.11
N HIS A 60 1.42 -17.72 1.51
CA HIS A 60 1.08 -17.83 0.07
C HIS A 60 2.12 -17.21 -0.88
N LYS A 61 3.08 -16.42 -0.37
CA LYS A 61 4.14 -15.80 -1.19
C LYS A 61 5.13 -16.79 -1.82
N GLU A 62 5.19 -18.04 -1.36
CA GLU A 62 6.17 -19.02 -1.86
C GLU A 62 5.72 -19.76 -3.14
N ASN A 63 4.43 -19.71 -3.50
CA ASN A 63 3.91 -20.58 -4.57
C ASN A 63 3.74 -19.91 -5.95
N HIS A 64 3.92 -18.60 -6.09
CA HIS A 64 3.79 -17.91 -7.38
C HIS A 64 5.09 -17.82 -8.21
N LYS A 65 6.18 -18.48 -7.78
CA LYS A 65 7.43 -18.60 -8.57
C LYS A 65 7.54 -19.87 -9.41
N LYS A 66 6.49 -20.69 -9.51
CA LYS A 66 6.48 -21.86 -10.41
C LYS A 66 5.16 -21.93 -11.16
N GLY A 67 5.19 -21.47 -12.40
CA GLY A 67 4.15 -21.59 -13.41
C GLY A 67 4.71 -21.14 -14.74
#